data_AF-A0A7S2JXT0-F1
#
_entry.id   AF-A0A7S2JXT0-F1
#
_cell.length_a   1.000
_cell.length_b   1.000
_cell.length_c   1.000
_cell.angle_alpha   90.00
_cell.angle_beta   90.00
_cell.angle_gamma   90.00
#
_symmetry.space_group_name_H-M   'P 1'
#
loop_
_entity.id
_entity.type
_entity.pdbx_description
1 polymer ?
#
loop_
_entity_poly.entity_id
_entity_poly.type
_entity_poly.pdbx_seq_one_letter_code
_entity_poly.pdbx_strand_id
1 'polypeptide(L)'
;VKGLYIYGTVGSGKSMMMDLFYACVSQHLGRCQRMHFHEFMHMVHRMVHRAKDEAPGVRPADEVARRIAAEVGTLLCFDEMAITTIQDCCLLAPLFEAMWGAGVVTVMTSNRAPQDLYSGGLNRHVYLPPFVAGLEAHCRVAPLVLDTDFRQEQVARSGLAADRVFCEAAGGPDA
;
A
#
# COMPACT_ATOMS: atom_id res chain seq x y z
N VAL A 1 16.01 -9.03 -1.42
CA VAL A 1 15.15 -8.64 -0.28
C VAL A 1 13.71 -8.83 -0.72
N LYS A 2 12.82 -9.39 0.12
CA LYS A 2 11.40 -9.51 -0.21
C LYS A 2 10.60 -8.30 0.31
N GLY A 3 9.60 -7.88 -0.44
CA GLY A 3 8.58 -6.93 -0.02
C GLY A 3 7.53 -7.54 0.90
N LEU A 4 6.44 -6.82 1.14
CA LEU A 4 5.36 -7.24 2.03
C LEU A 4 4.00 -6.86 1.46
N TYR A 5 3.06 -7.80 1.47
CA TYR A 5 1.66 -7.57 1.13
C TYR A 5 0.79 -7.96 2.32
N ILE A 6 0.14 -6.96 2.92
CA ILE A 6 -0.74 -7.13 4.08
C ILE A 6 -2.19 -7.01 3.61
N TYR A 7 -3.04 -7.96 3.98
CA TYR A 7 -4.47 -7.87 3.68
C TYR A 7 -5.36 -8.20 4.86
N GLY A 8 -6.55 -7.62 4.91
CA GLY A 8 -7.51 -7.83 6.00
C GLY A 8 -8.74 -6.95 5.82
N THR A 9 -9.77 -7.12 6.64
CA THR A 9 -11.03 -6.38 6.51
C THR A 9 -10.89 -4.88 6.78
N VAL A 10 -11.89 -4.09 6.38
CA VAL A 10 -11.93 -2.65 6.71
C VAL A 10 -11.87 -2.47 8.23
N GLY A 11 -11.08 -1.50 8.69
CA GLY A 11 -10.88 -1.27 10.13
C GLY A 11 -9.85 -2.19 10.79
N SER A 12 -9.17 -3.08 10.04
CA SER A 12 -8.18 -3.99 10.62
C SER A 12 -6.84 -3.37 11.05
N GLY A 13 -6.66 -2.05 10.90
CA GLY A 13 -5.44 -1.34 11.30
C GLY A 13 -4.31 -1.34 10.26
N LYS A 14 -4.56 -1.79 9.02
CA LYS A 14 -3.55 -1.84 7.94
C LYS A 14 -2.89 -0.49 7.67
N SER A 15 -3.66 0.58 7.55
CA SER A 15 -3.14 1.92 7.28
C SER A 15 -2.28 2.43 8.44
N MET A 16 -2.66 2.14 9.69
CA MET A 16 -1.83 2.45 10.86
C MET A 16 -0.51 1.68 10.84
N MET A 17 -0.51 0.39 10.48
CA MET A 17 0.74 -0.36 10.33
C MET A 17 1.62 0.22 9.22
N MET A 18 1.02 0.64 8.10
CA MET A 18 1.74 1.32 7.02
C MET A 18 2.28 2.68 7.48
N ASP A 19 1.53 3.46 8.27
CA ASP A 19 1.98 4.73 8.85
C ASP A 19 3.24 4.53 9.71
N LEU A 20 3.18 3.58 10.65
CA LEU A 20 4.29 3.28 11.55
C LEU A 20 5.52 2.75 10.79
N PHE A 21 5.29 1.85 9.84
CA PHE A 21 6.35 1.32 8.98
C PHE A 21 7.03 2.45 8.21
N TYR A 22 6.25 3.27 7.51
CA TYR A 22 6.76 4.35 6.68
C TYR A 22 7.49 5.41 7.50
N ALA A 23 6.96 5.79 8.67
CA ALA A 23 7.60 6.74 9.57
C ALA A 23 8.97 6.24 10.06
N CYS A 24 9.11 4.94 10.32
CA CYS A 24 10.38 4.34 10.72
C CYS A 24 11.38 4.30 9.56
N VAL A 25 10.97 3.78 8.39
CA VAL A 25 11.92 3.57 7.29
C VAL A 25 12.32 4.86 6.58
N SER A 26 11.45 5.87 6.51
CA SER A 26 11.74 7.15 5.84
C SER A 26 12.85 7.97 6.54
N GLN A 27 13.12 7.70 7.82
CA GLN A 27 14.24 8.30 8.55
C GLN A 27 15.60 7.70 8.19
N HIS A 28 15.61 6.47 7.66
CA HIS A 28 16.83 5.71 7.39
C HIS A 28 17.07 5.46 5.89
N LEU A 29 15.99 5.42 5.10
CA LEU A 29 16.03 5.27 3.66
C LEU A 29 15.85 6.63 3.01
N GLY A 30 16.90 7.13 2.36
CA GLY A 30 16.84 8.41 1.63
C GLY A 30 15.92 8.38 0.39
N ARG A 31 15.48 7.20 -0.05
CA ARG A 31 14.64 7.03 -1.26
C ARG A 31 13.51 6.02 -1.02
N CYS A 32 12.43 6.52 -0.42
CA CYS A 32 11.19 5.80 -0.20
C CYS A 32 10.00 6.72 -0.51
N GLN A 33 8.94 6.18 -1.10
CA GLN A 33 7.68 6.90 -1.33
C GLN A 33 6.48 6.09 -0.85
N ARG A 34 5.41 6.80 -0.47
CA ARG A 34 4.11 6.21 -0.17
C ARG A 34 3.01 6.94 -0.93
N MET A 35 2.08 6.18 -1.50
CA MET A 35 0.90 6.72 -2.20
C MET A 35 -0.26 5.72 -2.23
N HIS A 36 -1.46 6.20 -2.53
CA HIS A 36 -2.59 5.30 -2.79
C HIS A 36 -2.40 4.60 -4.14
N PHE A 37 -2.81 3.33 -4.21
CA PHE A 37 -2.61 2.53 -5.42
C PHE A 37 -3.31 3.08 -6.67
N HIS A 38 -4.50 3.69 -6.51
CA HIS A 38 -5.23 4.28 -7.64
C HIS A 38 -4.51 5.51 -8.21
N GLU A 39 -3.91 6.35 -7.35
CA GLU A 39 -3.11 7.51 -7.76
C GLU A 39 -1.87 7.06 -8.54
N PHE A 40 -1.23 5.99 -8.06
CA PHE A 40 -0.12 5.34 -8.76
C PHE A 40 -0.51 4.89 -10.16
N MET A 41 -1.64 4.17 -10.30
CA MET A 41 -2.09 3.69 -11.61
C MET A 41 -2.42 4.85 -12.56
N HIS A 42 -3.05 5.94 -12.06
CA HIS A 42 -3.27 7.13 -12.88
C HIS A 42 -1.96 7.77 -13.38
N MET A 43 -0.94 7.86 -12.53
CA MET A 43 0.38 8.32 -12.93
C MET A 43 1.01 7.39 -13.98
N VAL A 44 0.99 6.08 -13.72
CA VAL A 44 1.54 5.04 -14.61
C VAL A 44 0.90 5.11 -15.99
N HIS A 45 -0.43 5.23 -16.10
CA HIS A 45 -1.10 5.33 -17.40
C HIS A 45 -0.65 6.55 -18.21
N ARG A 46 -0.45 7.70 -17.55
CA ARG A 46 0.12 8.89 -18.20
C ARG A 46 1.54 8.64 -18.69
N MET A 47 2.36 7.96 -17.89
CA MET A 47 3.74 7.64 -18.26
C MET A 47 3.79 6.63 -19.41
N VAL A 48 2.93 5.60 -19.41
CA VAL A 48 2.82 4.62 -20.49
C VAL A 48 2.42 5.29 -21.80
N HIS A 49 1.49 6.24 -21.76
CA HIS A 49 1.10 6.98 -22.95
C HIS A 49 2.29 7.75 -23.55
N ARG A 50 3.04 8.49 -22.73
CA ARG A 50 4.24 9.20 -23.17
C ARG A 50 5.36 8.27 -23.64
N ALA A 51 5.58 7.16 -22.95
CA ALA A 51 6.63 6.20 -23.30
C ALA A 51 6.44 5.57 -24.68
N LYS A 52 5.18 5.41 -25.14
CA LYS A 52 4.89 4.92 -26.50
C LYS A 52 5.40 5.87 -27.58
N ASP A 53 5.40 7.17 -27.32
CA ASP A 53 5.84 8.19 -28.28
C ASP A 53 7.35 8.47 -28.14
N GLU A 54 7.86 8.51 -26.91
CA GLU A 54 9.25 8.90 -26.61
C GLU A 54 10.27 7.76 -26.78
N ALA A 55 9.85 6.50 -26.63
CA ALA A 55 10.72 5.33 -26.65
C ALA A 55 10.18 4.22 -27.57
N PRO A 56 10.09 4.46 -28.89
CA PRO A 56 9.57 3.48 -29.82
C PRO A 56 10.42 2.20 -29.81
N GLY A 57 9.75 1.04 -29.79
CA GLY A 57 10.42 -0.27 -29.77
C GLY A 57 10.76 -0.80 -28.38
N VAL A 58 10.63 0.01 -27.33
CA VAL A 58 10.72 -0.46 -25.93
C VAL A 58 9.32 -0.79 -25.43
N ARG A 59 9.16 -1.86 -24.64
CA ARG A 59 7.87 -2.13 -24.00
C ARG A 59 7.56 -0.99 -23.03
N PRO A 60 6.40 -0.31 -23.13
CA PRO A 60 6.13 0.87 -22.29
C PRO A 60 6.23 0.61 -20.79
N ALA A 61 5.83 -0.59 -20.32
CA ALA A 61 5.94 -0.97 -18.91
C ALA A 61 7.40 -0.97 -18.41
N ASP A 62 8.35 -1.41 -19.23
CA ASP A 62 9.77 -1.44 -18.87
C ASP A 62 10.33 -0.03 -18.72
N GLU A 63 9.99 0.86 -19.66
CA GLU A 63 10.43 2.26 -19.61
C GLU A 63 9.82 3.01 -18.41
N VAL A 64 8.54 2.76 -18.12
CA VAL A 64 7.87 3.34 -16.95
C VAL A 64 8.48 2.82 -15.65
N ALA A 65 8.73 1.51 -15.54
CA ALA A 65 9.38 0.92 -14.38
C ALA A 65 10.79 1.51 -14.15
N ARG A 66 11.58 1.69 -15.23
CA ARG A 66 12.90 2.33 -15.17
C ARG A 66 12.82 3.75 -14.63
N ARG A 67 11.86 4.55 -15.11
CA ARG A 67 11.65 5.94 -14.64
C ARG A 67 11.21 5.96 -13.18
N ILE A 68 10.27 5.11 -12.78
CA ILE A 68 9.82 4.98 -11.39
C ILE A 68 10.99 4.60 -10.47
N ALA A 69 11.78 3.59 -10.83
CA ALA A 69 12.95 3.19 -10.06
C ALA A 69 13.97 4.33 -9.93
N ALA A 70 14.19 5.09 -11.00
CA ALA A 70 15.09 6.24 -11.02
C ALA A 70 14.58 7.44 -10.19
N GLU A 71 13.28 7.56 -9.96
CA GLU A 71 12.66 8.65 -9.18
C GLU A 71 12.48 8.23 -7.71
N VAL A 72 11.69 7.18 -7.48
CA VAL A 72 11.27 6.66 -6.18
C VAL A 72 12.43 6.03 -5.40
N GLY A 73 13.37 5.40 -6.11
CA GLY A 73 14.48 4.64 -5.52
C GLY A 73 14.07 3.25 -5.05
N THR A 74 14.41 2.90 -3.81
CA THR A 74 14.50 1.49 -3.37
C THR A 74 13.18 0.94 -2.82
N LEU A 75 12.31 1.76 -2.23
CA LEU A 75 11.10 1.30 -1.54
C LEU A 75 9.86 2.09 -1.94
N LEU A 76 8.84 1.39 -2.42
CA LEU A 76 7.53 1.96 -2.75
C LEU A 76 6.43 1.33 -1.89
N CYS A 77 5.71 2.18 -1.17
CA CYS A 77 4.63 1.79 -0.28
C CYS A 77 3.27 2.14 -0.91
N PHE A 78 2.40 1.15 -1.10
CA PHE A 78 1.07 1.34 -1.63
C PHE A 78 0.03 1.14 -0.55
N ASP A 79 -0.81 2.16 -0.35
CA ASP A 79 -2.02 2.01 0.45
C ASP A 79 -3.22 1.62 -0.43
N GLU A 80 -4.17 0.91 0.17
CA GLU A 80 -5.47 0.58 -0.42
C GLU A 80 -5.40 -0.06 -1.82
N MET A 81 -4.55 -1.05 -1.98
CA MET A 81 -4.44 -1.77 -3.25
C MET A 81 -5.76 -2.47 -3.61
N ALA A 82 -6.34 -2.06 -4.74
CA ALA A 82 -7.54 -2.64 -5.33
C ALA A 82 -7.47 -2.49 -6.86
N ILE A 83 -7.92 -3.52 -7.58
CA ILE A 83 -7.98 -3.51 -9.05
C ILE A 83 -9.45 -3.44 -9.43
N THR A 84 -9.83 -2.38 -10.15
CA THR A 84 -11.23 -2.16 -10.56
C THR A 84 -11.40 -2.16 -12.07
N THR A 85 -10.34 -1.90 -12.83
CA THR A 85 -10.39 -1.78 -14.29
C THR A 85 -9.60 -2.89 -14.98
N ILE A 86 -10.02 -3.24 -16.21
CA ILE A 86 -9.29 -4.20 -17.04
C ILE A 86 -7.93 -3.63 -17.47
N GLN A 87 -7.87 -2.32 -17.71
CA GLN A 87 -6.64 -1.62 -18.10
C GLN A 87 -5.56 -1.75 -17.04
N ASP A 88 -5.92 -1.59 -15.75
CA ASP A 88 -4.99 -1.78 -14.63
C ASP A 88 -4.54 -3.24 -14.54
N CYS A 89 -5.50 -4.17 -14.61
CA CYS A 89 -5.22 -5.60 -14.52
C CYS A 89 -4.24 -6.06 -15.62
N CYS A 90 -4.42 -5.59 -16.85
CA CYS A 90 -3.53 -5.90 -17.98
C CYS A 90 -2.11 -5.33 -17.80
N LEU A 91 -1.95 -4.20 -17.11
CA LEU A 91 -0.68 -3.51 -16.98
C LEU A 91 0.13 -3.97 -15.76
N LEU A 92 -0.54 -4.50 -14.73
CA LEU A 92 0.08 -4.79 -13.44
C LEU A 92 1.22 -5.80 -13.51
N ALA A 93 1.00 -6.95 -14.15
CA ALA A 93 2.02 -7.99 -14.23
C ALA A 93 3.33 -7.50 -14.89
N PRO A 94 3.33 -6.96 -16.13
CA PRO A 94 4.57 -6.54 -16.77
C PRO A 94 5.22 -5.33 -16.07
N LEU A 95 4.42 -4.41 -15.51
CA LEU A 95 4.96 -3.26 -14.78
C LEU A 95 5.70 -3.70 -13.52
N PHE A 96 5.06 -4.51 -12.68
CA PHE A 96 5.66 -4.95 -11.42
C PHE A 96 6.83 -5.89 -11.63
N GLU A 97 6.76 -6.77 -12.64
CA GLU A 97 7.91 -7.58 -13.06
C GLU A 97 9.13 -6.70 -13.37
N ALA A 98 8.95 -5.66 -14.19
CA ALA A 98 10.02 -4.74 -14.53
C ALA A 98 10.51 -3.92 -13.33
N MET A 99 9.61 -3.49 -12.44
CA MET A 99 9.97 -2.75 -11.23
C MET A 99 10.79 -3.60 -10.25
N TRP A 100 10.35 -4.84 -9.98
CA TRP A 100 11.10 -5.76 -9.13
C TRP A 100 12.45 -6.13 -9.77
N GLY A 101 12.48 -6.33 -11.09
CA GLY A 101 13.72 -6.53 -11.84
C GLY A 101 14.70 -5.35 -11.77
N ALA A 102 14.18 -4.13 -11.65
CA ALA A 102 14.97 -2.92 -11.43
C ALA A 102 15.38 -2.71 -9.95
N GLY A 103 15.04 -3.65 -9.06
CA GLY A 103 15.43 -3.62 -7.64
C GLY A 103 14.48 -2.81 -6.74
N VAL A 104 13.32 -2.40 -7.22
CA VAL A 104 12.29 -1.73 -6.39
C VAL A 104 11.68 -2.76 -5.44
N VAL A 105 11.68 -2.46 -4.15
CA VAL A 105 10.98 -3.25 -3.12
C VAL A 105 9.62 -2.62 -2.87
N THR A 106 8.57 -3.45 -2.74
CA THR A 106 7.19 -2.98 -2.58
C THR A 106 6.60 -3.41 -1.25
N VAL A 107 5.93 -2.50 -0.56
CA VAL A 107 5.09 -2.79 0.61
C VAL A 107 3.66 -2.36 0.30
N MET A 108 2.68 -3.21 0.57
CA MET A 108 1.31 -3.03 0.10
C MET A 108 0.31 -3.37 1.20
N THR A 109 -0.76 -2.60 1.29
CA THR A 109 -1.95 -2.93 2.08
C THR A 109 -3.17 -3.09 1.18
N SER A 110 -4.05 -4.05 1.48
CA SER A 110 -5.30 -4.25 0.73
C SER A 110 -6.43 -4.75 1.62
N ASN A 111 -7.67 -4.50 1.20
CA ASN A 111 -8.84 -5.15 1.80
C ASN A 111 -9.12 -6.56 1.23
N ARG A 112 -8.31 -7.03 0.28
CA ARG A 112 -8.50 -8.30 -0.43
C ARG A 112 -7.22 -9.12 -0.42
N ALA A 113 -7.35 -10.44 -0.33
CA ALA A 113 -6.23 -11.33 -0.60
C ALA A 113 -5.75 -11.15 -2.06
N PRO A 114 -4.49 -11.48 -2.40
CA PRO A 114 -3.98 -11.30 -3.76
C PRO A 114 -4.87 -11.96 -4.82
N GLN A 115 -5.36 -13.16 -4.52
CA GLN A 115 -6.26 -13.90 -5.40
C GLN A 115 -7.56 -13.13 -5.65
N ASP A 116 -8.05 -12.33 -4.71
CA ASP A 116 -9.34 -11.63 -4.81
C ASP A 116 -9.24 -10.19 -5.32
N LEU A 117 -8.04 -9.71 -5.68
CA LEU A 117 -7.80 -8.31 -6.03
C LEU A 117 -8.63 -7.79 -7.21
N TYR A 118 -9.02 -8.66 -8.15
CA TYR A 118 -9.82 -8.33 -9.33
C TYR A 118 -11.09 -9.19 -9.45
N SER A 119 -11.74 -9.51 -8.31
CA SER A 119 -12.95 -10.33 -8.27
C SER A 119 -14.08 -9.77 -9.16
N GLY A 120 -14.69 -10.64 -9.98
CA GLY A 120 -15.72 -10.26 -10.95
C GLY A 120 -15.20 -9.53 -12.20
N GLY A 121 -13.88 -9.34 -12.30
CA GLY A 121 -13.25 -8.65 -13.42
C GLY A 121 -13.28 -9.43 -14.74
N LEU A 122 -13.32 -8.71 -15.85
CA LEU A 122 -13.30 -9.29 -17.20
C LEU A 122 -11.98 -10.05 -17.42
N ASN A 123 -12.05 -11.28 -17.93
CA ASN A 123 -10.86 -12.10 -18.18
C ASN A 123 -9.89 -12.22 -16.98
N ARG A 124 -10.39 -12.10 -15.74
CA ARG A 124 -9.58 -12.22 -14.51
C ARG A 124 -8.67 -13.44 -14.52
N HIS A 125 -9.17 -14.57 -15.01
CA HIS A 125 -8.43 -15.84 -15.09
C HIS A 125 -7.20 -15.79 -16.01
N VAL A 126 -7.10 -14.80 -16.90
CA VAL A 126 -5.94 -14.56 -17.76
C VAL A 126 -4.98 -13.56 -17.14
N TYR A 127 -5.50 -12.41 -16.70
CA TYR A 127 -4.65 -11.26 -16.36
C TYR A 127 -4.19 -11.22 -14.90
N LEU A 128 -4.99 -11.76 -13.96
CA LEU A 128 -4.64 -11.72 -12.55
C LEU A 128 -3.54 -12.73 -12.15
N PRO A 129 -3.55 -14.00 -12.60
CA PRO A 129 -2.58 -15.00 -12.14
C PRO A 129 -1.11 -14.62 -12.33
N PRO A 130 -0.68 -14.03 -13.48
CA PRO A 130 0.72 -13.60 -13.63
C PRO A 130 1.15 -12.57 -12.59
N PHE A 131 0.27 -11.61 -12.28
CA PHE A 131 0.55 -10.61 -11.24
C PHE A 131 0.63 -11.24 -9.85
N VAL A 132 -0.32 -12.11 -9.50
CA VAL A 132 -0.33 -12.78 -8.19
C VAL A 132 0.91 -13.66 -8.00
N ALA A 133 1.31 -14.42 -9.03
CA ALA A 133 2.53 -15.23 -8.98
C ALA A 133 3.79 -14.36 -8.77
N GLY A 134 3.89 -13.23 -9.49
CA GLY A 134 4.97 -12.27 -9.30
C GLY A 134 4.98 -11.68 -7.88
N LEU A 135 3.80 -11.35 -7.35
CA LEU A 135 3.63 -10.81 -6.00
C LEU A 135 4.05 -11.81 -4.93
N GLU A 136 3.69 -13.08 -5.03
CA GLU A 136 4.09 -14.12 -4.07
C GLU A 136 5.59 -14.46 -4.15
N ALA A 137 6.19 -14.32 -5.35
CA ALA A 137 7.63 -14.46 -5.53
C ALA A 137 8.41 -13.34 -4.82
N HIS A 138 7.97 -12.09 -4.97
CA HIS A 138 8.72 -10.91 -4.51
C HIS A 138 8.29 -10.36 -3.16
N CYS A 139 7.09 -10.69 -2.68
CA CYS A 139 6.55 -10.23 -1.41
C CYS A 139 6.26 -11.40 -0.46
N ARG A 140 6.37 -11.15 0.84
CA ARG A 140 5.70 -11.99 1.84
C ARG A 140 4.25 -11.57 1.90
N VAL A 141 3.33 -12.53 1.74
CA VAL A 141 1.89 -12.30 1.85
C VAL A 141 1.45 -12.63 3.27
N ALA A 142 0.79 -11.70 3.95
CA ALA A 142 0.38 -11.87 5.34
C ALA A 142 -1.06 -11.36 5.58
N PRO A 143 -1.96 -12.20 6.12
CA PRO A 143 -3.25 -11.72 6.62
C PRO A 143 -3.05 -10.92 7.90
N LEU A 144 -3.80 -9.84 8.04
CA LEU A 144 -3.97 -9.09 9.29
C LEU A 144 -5.32 -9.48 9.88
N VAL A 145 -5.27 -10.47 10.77
CA VAL A 145 -6.43 -10.97 11.51
C VAL A 145 -6.53 -10.21 12.82
N LEU A 146 -7.65 -9.53 13.04
CA LEU A 146 -8.01 -9.02 14.36
C LEU A 146 -8.66 -10.16 15.14
N ASP A 147 -7.87 -11.07 15.71
CA ASP A 147 -8.40 -12.08 16.65
C ASP A 147 -8.72 -11.47 18.02
N THR A 148 -8.28 -10.24 18.26
CA THR A 148 -8.50 -9.51 19.51
C THR A 148 -9.12 -8.17 19.16
N ASP A 149 -10.35 -7.98 19.59
CA ASP A 149 -11.07 -6.71 19.49
C ASP A 149 -10.38 -5.68 20.40
N PHE A 150 -9.27 -5.08 19.95
CA PHE A 150 -8.55 -4.03 20.69
C PHE A 150 -9.43 -2.81 20.98
N ARG A 151 -10.58 -2.67 20.30
CA ARG A 151 -11.61 -1.69 20.63
C ARG A 151 -12.24 -1.98 22.00
N GLN A 152 -12.42 -3.24 22.37
CA GLN A 152 -12.90 -3.63 23.70
C GLN A 152 -11.82 -3.52 24.76
N GLU A 153 -10.54 -3.74 24.43
CA GLU A 153 -9.44 -3.52 25.37
C GLU A 153 -9.24 -2.04 25.70
N GLN A 154 -9.50 -1.12 24.76
CA GLN A 154 -9.47 0.31 25.05
C GLN A 154 -10.62 0.74 25.95
N VAL A 155 -11.84 0.19 25.78
CA VAL A 155 -12.97 0.44 26.70
C VAL A 155 -12.73 -0.18 28.08
N ALA A 156 -12.05 -1.34 28.15
CA ALA A 156 -11.69 -1.97 29.42
C ALA A 156 -10.50 -1.28 30.13
N ARG A 157 -9.57 -0.65 29.38
CA ARG A 157 -8.48 0.18 29.94
C ARG A 157 -8.88 1.62 30.19
N SER A 158 -9.86 2.15 29.48
CA SER A 158 -10.55 3.40 29.80
C SER A 158 -11.68 3.11 30.77
N GLY A 159 -11.34 2.55 31.93
CA GLY A 159 -12.19 2.60 33.11
C GLY A 159 -12.45 4.05 33.47
N LEU A 160 -13.38 4.68 32.75
CA LEU A 160 -14.15 5.82 33.22
C LEU A 160 -15.05 5.26 34.31
N ALA A 161 -14.43 5.00 35.48
CA ALA A 161 -15.11 5.32 36.72
C ALA A 161 -15.52 6.77 36.57
N ALA A 162 -16.83 6.99 36.42
CA ALA A 162 -17.42 8.30 36.47
C ALA A 162 -17.28 8.83 37.90
N ASP A 163 -16.08 9.27 38.26
CA ASP A 163 -15.85 10.05 39.47
C ASP A 163 -15.14 11.34 39.08
N ARG A 164 -15.98 12.36 38.91
CA ARG A 164 -15.74 13.79 39.16
C ARG A 164 -14.27 14.23 39.10
N VAL A 165 -13.81 14.59 37.90
CA VAL A 165 -12.72 15.59 37.77
C VAL A 165 -13.38 16.96 37.69
N PHE A 166 -13.59 17.58 38.86
CA PHE A 166 -13.80 19.03 38.92
C PHE A 166 -12.44 19.69 38.61
N CYS A 167 -12.38 20.46 37.52
CA CYS A 167 -11.33 21.46 37.35
C CYS A 167 -11.61 22.60 38.34
N GLU A 168 -10.95 22.60 39.49
CA GLU A 168 -10.78 23.84 40.24
C GLU A 168 -9.68 24.66 39.54
N ALA A 169 -10.10 25.75 38.90
CA ALA A 169 -9.20 26.78 38.46
C ALA A 169 -8.56 27.43 39.70
N ALA A 170 -7.26 27.22 39.88
CA ALA A 170 -6.45 28.01 40.78
C ALA A 170 -6.41 29.47 40.26
N GLY A 171 -7.24 30.33 40.85
CA GLY A 171 -7.09 31.78 40.84
C GLY A 171 -6.75 32.23 42.25
N GLY A 172 -5.56 32.80 42.44
CA GLY A 172 -5.00 33.20 43.73
C GLY A 172 -5.68 34.40 44.39
N PRO A 173 -5.12 34.85 45.53
CA PRO A 173 -5.77 35.75 46.48
C PRO A 173 -5.77 37.19 45.96
N ASP A 174 -6.77 37.98 46.36
CA ASP A 174 -6.57 39.32 46.92
C ASP A 174 -7.91 40.01 47.28
N ALA A 175 -7.89 40.61 48.48
CA ALA A 175 -8.85 41.54 49.11
C ALA A 175 -10.14 40.98 49.74
#